data_AF-A0AAW2SL71-F1
#
_entry.id   AF-A0AAW2SL71-F1
#
_cell.length_a   1.000
_cell.length_b   1.000
_cell.length_c   1.000
_cell.angle_alpha   90.00
_cell.angle_beta   90.00
_cell.angle_gamma   90.00
#
_symmetry.space_group_name_H-M   'P 1'
#
loop_
_entity.id
_entity.type
_entity.pdbx_description
1 polymer ?
#
loop_
_entity_poly.entity_id
_entity_poly.type
_entity_poly.pdbx_seq_one_letter_code
_entity_poly.pdbx_strand_id
1 'polypeptide(L)'
;MIGCVAAQSIGEPATQMTLNTFHYAGVSAKNVTLGVPRLREIINVAKKIKTPSLSVYLRPDVSKTKERAKNVQCALEYTTLRSVTQATEVWYDPDPMSTIIEEDVEFVKSYYEMPDEEIDPHKISPWLLRVELNREMMVDKKLSMADIAEKINLEFEDDLTCIFNDDNAEKLILRIRIMNDEAPKGELQDESAEDDVFLKKVESNMLTEMALRGIPDINKVFIKNGKVNKFDENEGFKAETEWMLDTEGVNLLAVACHEDVDSRRTTSNHLIEVIEVLELRQFVKLC
;
A
#
# COMPACT_ATOMS: atom_id res chain seq x y z
N MET A 1 23.80 7.06 -45.34
CA MET A 1 23.90 6.10 -44.22
C MET A 1 23.66 6.82 -42.89
N ILE A 2 22.42 7.24 -42.61
CA ILE A 2 22.11 7.91 -41.33
C ILE A 2 21.89 6.87 -40.22
N GLY A 3 21.20 5.76 -40.53
CA GLY A 3 20.90 4.71 -39.56
C GLY A 3 22.14 4.04 -38.94
N CYS A 4 23.16 3.72 -39.74
CA CYS A 4 24.37 3.08 -39.23
C CYS A 4 25.15 4.02 -38.29
N VAL A 5 25.28 5.30 -38.66
CA VAL A 5 25.95 6.31 -37.84
C VAL A 5 25.18 6.52 -36.54
N ALA A 6 23.86 6.69 -36.60
CA ALA A 6 23.01 6.84 -35.41
C ALA A 6 23.08 5.62 -34.48
N ALA A 7 23.04 4.40 -35.02
CA ALA A 7 23.15 3.18 -34.23
C ALA A 7 24.50 3.07 -33.50
N GLN A 8 25.61 3.40 -34.18
CA GLN A 8 26.94 3.40 -33.57
C GLN A 8 27.05 4.48 -32.49
N SER A 9 26.52 5.68 -32.75
CA SER A 9 26.50 6.79 -31.79
C SER A 9 25.68 6.52 -30.53
N ILE A 10 24.72 5.60 -30.55
CA ILE A 10 23.95 5.17 -29.36
C ILE A 10 24.63 3.96 -28.68
N GLY A 11 25.17 3.02 -29.46
CA GLY A 11 25.72 1.78 -28.95
C GLY A 11 26.97 1.94 -28.08
N GLU A 12 27.93 2.76 -28.51
CA GLU A 12 29.17 3.01 -27.76
C GLU A 12 28.90 3.63 -26.37
N PRO A 13 28.16 4.75 -26.22
CA PRO A 13 27.92 5.34 -24.91
C PRO A 13 27.08 4.44 -23.99
N ALA A 14 26.19 3.60 -24.52
CA ALA A 14 25.40 2.68 -23.70
C ALA A 14 26.28 1.69 -22.92
N THR A 15 27.35 1.19 -23.54
CA THR A 15 28.32 0.30 -22.86
C THR A 15 29.07 1.04 -21.76
N GLN A 16 29.47 2.29 -21.99
CA GLN A 16 30.14 3.14 -20.99
C GLN A 16 29.23 3.47 -19.80
N MET A 17 27.97 3.82 -20.08
CA MET A 17 26.98 4.09 -19.02
C MET A 17 26.77 2.88 -18.11
N THR A 18 26.84 1.66 -18.66
CA THR A 18 26.65 0.42 -17.89
C THR A 18 27.75 0.23 -16.85
N LEU A 19 29.00 0.53 -17.21
CA LEU A 19 30.13 0.48 -16.28
C LEU A 19 30.01 1.53 -15.17
N ASN A 20 29.54 2.74 -15.51
CA ASN A 20 29.39 3.84 -14.54
C ASN A 20 28.25 3.63 -13.53
N THR A 21 27.28 2.76 -13.83
CA THR A 21 26.13 2.48 -12.95
C THR A 21 26.54 1.98 -11.56
N PHE A 22 27.62 1.19 -11.47
CA PHE A 22 28.09 0.64 -10.20
C PHE A 22 28.60 1.72 -9.23
N HIS A 23 29.05 2.88 -9.74
CA HIS A 23 29.54 3.98 -8.91
C HIS A 23 28.43 4.96 -8.49
N TYR A 24 27.28 4.95 -9.17
CA TYR A 24 26.11 5.79 -8.83
C TYR A 24 25.19 5.16 -7.76
N ALA A 25 25.45 3.90 -7.39
CA ALA A 25 24.66 3.13 -6.43
C ALA A 25 24.58 3.75 -5.01
N GLY A 26 25.41 4.76 -4.71
CA GLY A 26 25.44 5.42 -3.40
C GLY A 26 24.54 6.65 -3.24
N VAL A 27 23.87 7.15 -4.29
CA VAL A 27 23.23 8.48 -4.27
C VAL A 27 21.69 8.41 -4.22
N SER A 28 21.08 7.24 -4.42
CA SER A 28 19.62 7.09 -4.46
C SER A 28 19.17 6.02 -3.48
N ALA A 29 18.16 6.33 -2.65
CA ALA A 29 17.47 5.34 -1.82
C ALA A 29 16.69 4.30 -2.64
N LYS A 30 16.61 4.49 -3.96
CA LYS A 30 15.88 3.67 -4.92
C LYS A 30 16.82 3.09 -5.98
N ASN A 31 16.82 1.76 -6.09
CA ASN A 31 17.51 1.05 -7.17
C ASN A 31 16.74 1.24 -8.48
N VAL A 32 17.32 1.98 -9.43
CA VAL A 32 16.77 2.16 -10.77
C VAL A 32 17.60 1.35 -11.76
N THR A 33 16.98 0.58 -12.66
CA THR A 33 17.70 -0.06 -13.77
C THR A 33 18.26 1.00 -14.71
N LEU A 34 19.56 0.95 -14.91
CA LEU A 34 20.31 1.91 -15.73
C LEU A 34 21.26 1.16 -16.67
N GLY A 35 21.77 1.84 -17.69
CA GLY A 35 22.69 1.29 -18.68
C GLY A 35 22.04 0.30 -19.66
N VAL A 36 22.80 -0.68 -20.12
CA VAL A 36 22.41 -1.70 -21.11
C VAL A 36 21.18 -2.52 -20.68
N PRO A 37 21.02 -2.94 -19.40
CA PRO A 37 19.80 -3.61 -18.96
C PRO A 37 18.54 -2.79 -19.26
N ARG A 38 18.58 -1.48 -18.99
CA ARG A 38 17.44 -0.59 -19.25
C ARG A 38 17.24 -0.34 -20.74
N LEU A 39 18.32 -0.16 -21.51
CA LEU A 39 18.25 -0.03 -22.96
C LEU A 39 17.58 -1.26 -23.60
N ARG A 40 17.90 -2.46 -23.11
CA ARG A 40 17.28 -3.71 -23.58
C ARG A 40 15.78 -3.77 -23.27
N GLU A 41 15.34 -3.28 -22.12
CA GLU A 41 13.91 -3.19 -21.78
C GLU A 41 13.16 -2.25 -22.73
N ILE A 42 13.75 -1.10 -23.04
CA ILE A 42 13.16 -0.07 -23.93
C ILE A 42 13.08 -0.59 -25.37
N ILE A 43 14.17 -1.12 -25.93
CA ILE A 43 14.22 -1.61 -27.31
C ILE A 43 13.24 -2.76 -27.54
N ASN A 44 13.10 -3.67 -26.57
CA ASN A 44 12.20 -4.81 -26.68
C ASN A 44 10.76 -4.49 -26.27
N VAL A 45 10.47 -3.27 -25.81
CA VAL A 45 9.15 -2.86 -25.30
C VAL A 45 8.65 -3.88 -24.27
N ALA A 46 9.45 -4.12 -23.23
CA ALA A 46 9.16 -5.15 -22.25
C ALA A 46 7.88 -4.81 -21.44
N LYS A 47 6.94 -5.75 -21.38
CA LYS A 47 5.71 -5.64 -20.56
C LYS A 47 5.94 -5.60 -19.07
N LYS A 48 7.03 -6.23 -18.59
CA LYS A 48 7.41 -6.25 -17.19
C LYS A 48 8.82 -5.70 -17.09
N ILE A 49 8.94 -4.47 -16.59
CA ILE A 49 10.22 -3.82 -16.30
C ILE A 49 10.69 -4.19 -14.90
N LYS A 50 12.01 -4.22 -14.67
CA LYS A 50 12.55 -4.66 -13.37
C LYS A 50 12.33 -3.66 -12.25
N THR A 51 12.40 -2.36 -12.55
CA THR A 51 12.24 -1.28 -11.57
C THR A 51 11.19 -0.28 -12.06
N PRO A 52 9.89 -0.63 -11.97
CA PRO A 52 8.82 0.28 -12.30
C PRO A 52 8.79 1.47 -11.35
N SER A 53 8.60 2.67 -11.90
CA SER A 53 8.53 3.89 -11.11
C SER A 53 7.77 5.03 -11.77
N LEU A 54 7.03 5.77 -10.95
CA LEU A 54 6.45 7.07 -11.29
C LEU A 54 7.22 8.19 -10.59
N SER A 55 7.34 9.32 -11.26
CA SER A 55 7.72 10.62 -10.66
C SER A 55 6.48 11.48 -10.59
N VAL A 56 5.91 11.60 -9.39
CA VAL A 56 4.63 12.24 -9.13
C VAL A 56 4.86 13.65 -8.61
N TYR A 57 4.33 14.62 -9.35
CA TYR A 57 4.36 16.02 -8.96
C TYR A 57 3.09 16.36 -8.21
N LEU A 58 3.23 17.12 -7.11
CA LEU A 58 2.10 17.58 -6.32
C LEU A 58 1.63 18.95 -6.83
N ARG A 59 0.36 19.26 -6.59
CA ARG A 59 -0.17 20.60 -6.86
C ARG A 59 0.56 21.66 -6.02
N PRO A 60 0.66 22.91 -6.51
CA PRO A 60 1.39 23.99 -5.83
C PRO A 60 0.96 24.27 -4.38
N ASP A 61 -0.30 23.97 -4.04
CA ASP A 61 -0.88 24.18 -2.71
C ASP A 61 -0.42 23.14 -1.68
N VAL A 62 0.00 21.98 -2.16
CA VAL A 62 0.43 20.82 -1.37
C VAL A 62 1.95 20.70 -1.38
N SER A 63 2.58 20.99 -2.53
CA SER A 63 4.01 20.80 -2.76
C SER A 63 4.93 21.67 -1.91
N LYS A 64 4.41 22.71 -1.24
CA LYS A 64 5.19 23.58 -0.35
C LYS A 64 5.39 23.00 1.06
N THR A 65 4.47 22.13 1.50
CA THR A 65 4.45 21.65 2.90
C THR A 65 4.73 20.15 2.96
N LYS A 66 5.75 19.75 3.73
CA LYS A 66 6.15 18.34 3.86
C LYS A 66 5.03 17.46 4.48
N GLU A 67 4.28 17.99 5.43
CA GLU A 67 3.19 17.26 6.11
C GLU A 67 2.07 16.90 5.14
N ARG A 68 1.71 17.83 4.23
CA ARG A 68 0.72 17.57 3.18
C ARG A 68 1.24 16.56 2.16
N ALA A 69 2.51 16.65 1.77
CA ALA A 69 3.14 15.63 0.92
C ALA A 69 3.13 14.24 1.57
N LYS A 70 3.31 14.15 2.90
CA LYS A 70 3.18 12.89 3.65
C LYS A 70 1.75 12.35 3.64
N ASN A 71 0.72 13.20 3.68
CA ASN A 71 -0.67 12.74 3.52
C ASN A 71 -0.90 12.08 2.16
N VAL A 72 -0.40 12.70 1.09
CA VAL A 72 -0.50 12.12 -0.26
C VAL A 72 0.34 10.85 -0.38
N GLN A 73 1.52 10.80 0.25
CA GLN A 73 2.34 9.58 0.32
C GLN A 73 1.53 8.41 0.91
N CYS A 74 0.90 8.61 2.07
CA CYS A 74 0.07 7.58 2.72
C CYS A 74 -1.16 7.20 1.89
N ALA A 75 -1.72 8.12 1.11
CA ALA A 75 -2.87 7.86 0.26
C ALA A 75 -2.54 7.07 -1.01
N LEU A 76 -1.32 7.21 -1.54
CA LEU A 76 -0.88 6.52 -2.76
C LEU A 76 -0.25 5.15 -2.46
N GLU A 77 0.43 5.00 -1.32
CA GLU A 77 1.15 3.77 -0.94
C GLU A 77 0.19 2.61 -0.66
N TYR A 78 0.32 1.52 -1.42
CA TYR A 78 -0.47 0.31 -1.23
C TYR A 78 -0.10 -0.36 0.09
N THR A 79 -1.08 -0.41 0.97
CA THR A 79 -0.96 -0.93 2.32
C THR A 79 -1.96 -2.06 2.48
N THR A 80 -1.43 -3.27 2.63
CA THR A 80 -2.22 -4.44 3.04
C THR A 80 -2.15 -4.63 4.55
N LEU A 81 -3.08 -5.40 5.10
CA LEU A 81 -3.07 -5.77 6.51
C LEU A 81 -1.73 -6.42 6.92
N ARG A 82 -1.15 -7.29 6.06
CA ARG A 82 0.18 -7.89 6.29
C ARG A 82 1.29 -6.88 6.58
N SER A 83 1.22 -5.69 5.98
CA SER A 83 2.27 -4.68 6.16
C SER A 83 2.22 -3.98 7.52
N VAL A 84 1.07 -4.05 8.22
CA VAL A 84 0.86 -3.45 9.54
C VAL A 84 0.81 -4.49 10.65
N THR A 85 0.55 -5.77 10.33
CA THR A 85 0.55 -6.88 11.31
C THR A 85 1.95 -7.20 11.82
N GLN A 86 2.08 -7.33 13.13
CA GLN A 86 3.27 -7.81 13.81
C GLN A 86 3.22 -9.33 14.02
N ALA A 87 2.10 -9.83 14.54
CA ALA A 87 1.88 -11.25 14.79
C ALA A 87 0.40 -11.61 14.66
N THR A 88 0.14 -12.87 14.32
CA THR A 88 -1.19 -13.47 14.28
C THR A 88 -1.19 -14.73 15.12
N GLU A 89 -2.19 -14.87 15.98
CA GLU A 89 -2.37 -16.00 16.88
C GLU A 89 -3.79 -16.53 16.77
N VAL A 90 -3.94 -17.85 16.73
CA VAL A 90 -5.25 -18.51 16.75
C VAL A 90 -5.45 -19.14 18.12
N TRP A 91 -6.54 -18.75 18.77
CA TRP A 91 -6.93 -19.21 20.09
C TRP A 91 -8.27 -19.95 20.02
N TYR A 92 -8.45 -20.94 20.89
CA TYR A 92 -9.75 -21.56 21.12
C TYR A 92 -10.34 -20.97 22.41
N ASP A 93 -11.36 -20.13 22.26
CA ASP A 93 -12.00 -19.38 23.34
C ASP A 93 -13.53 -19.64 23.33
N PRO A 94 -14.01 -20.65 24.09
CA PRO A 94 -15.39 -21.14 24.02
C PRO A 94 -16.46 -20.12 24.39
N ASP A 95 -16.11 -19.14 25.23
CA ASP A 95 -17.01 -18.08 25.65
C ASP A 95 -16.67 -16.80 24.87
N PRO A 96 -17.65 -16.14 24.22
CA PRO A 96 -17.42 -14.84 23.60
C PRO A 96 -17.35 -13.70 24.63
N MET A 97 -18.01 -13.83 25.79
CA MET A 97 -18.14 -12.74 26.77
C MET A 97 -17.02 -12.73 27.82
N SER A 98 -16.45 -13.90 28.13
CA SER A 98 -15.25 -14.02 28.94
C SER A 98 -14.10 -14.53 28.08
N THR A 99 -12.86 -14.26 28.47
CA THR A 99 -11.70 -14.71 27.70
C THR A 99 -10.62 -15.31 28.59
N ILE A 100 -9.91 -16.30 28.05
CA ILE A 100 -8.74 -16.93 28.67
C ILE A 100 -7.49 -16.02 28.65
N ILE A 101 -7.48 -14.98 27.82
CA ILE A 101 -6.32 -14.10 27.64
C ILE A 101 -6.40 -12.95 28.65
N GLU A 102 -5.55 -12.97 29.68
CA GLU A 102 -5.56 -11.99 30.78
C GLU A 102 -5.43 -10.52 30.29
N GLU A 103 -4.63 -10.29 29.24
CA GLU A 103 -4.42 -8.95 28.66
C GLU A 103 -5.70 -8.38 28.01
N ASP A 104 -6.61 -9.25 27.54
CA ASP A 104 -7.76 -8.84 26.73
C ASP A 104 -9.05 -8.71 27.56
N VAL A 105 -9.06 -9.19 28.81
CA VAL A 105 -10.27 -9.27 29.65
C VAL A 105 -10.94 -7.91 29.84
N GLU A 106 -10.16 -6.86 30.09
CA GLU A 106 -10.68 -5.55 30.42
C GLU A 106 -11.43 -4.91 29.25
N PHE A 107 -10.84 -4.94 28.04
CA PHE A 107 -11.47 -4.31 26.87
C PHE A 107 -12.64 -5.14 26.33
N VAL A 108 -12.55 -6.47 26.33
CA VAL A 108 -13.65 -7.35 25.89
C VAL A 108 -14.88 -7.14 26.79
N LYS A 109 -14.66 -7.05 28.10
CA LYS A 109 -15.74 -6.78 29.07
C LYS A 109 -16.38 -5.41 28.81
N SER A 110 -15.57 -4.38 28.56
CA SER A 110 -16.10 -3.04 28.25
C SER A 110 -16.95 -3.00 26.98
N TYR A 111 -16.58 -3.78 25.96
CA TYR A 111 -17.30 -3.88 24.69
C TYR A 111 -18.71 -4.46 24.87
N TYR A 112 -18.85 -5.54 25.64
CA TYR A 112 -20.15 -6.16 25.90
C TYR A 112 -21.00 -5.47 26.98
N GLU A 113 -20.43 -4.56 27.77
CA GLU A 113 -21.18 -3.74 28.73
C GLU A 113 -22.05 -2.67 28.05
N MET A 114 -21.74 -2.30 26.80
CA MET A 114 -22.53 -1.40 25.97
C MET A 114 -22.77 -2.04 24.59
N PRO A 115 -23.77 -2.94 24.45
CA PRO A 115 -24.02 -3.57 23.16
C PRO A 115 -24.59 -2.54 22.17
N ASP A 116 -23.81 -2.20 21.14
CA ASP A 116 -24.25 -1.37 20.02
C ASP A 116 -25.13 -2.16 19.02
N GLU A 117 -25.02 -3.50 19.01
CA GLU A 117 -25.79 -4.42 18.16
C GLU A 117 -26.27 -5.66 18.94
N GLU A 118 -27.47 -6.16 18.62
CA GLU A 118 -28.02 -7.43 19.13
C GLU A 118 -27.35 -8.62 18.42
N ILE A 119 -26.04 -8.82 18.64
CA ILE A 119 -25.35 -10.01 18.14
C ILE A 119 -25.72 -11.19 19.04
N ASP A 120 -26.42 -12.18 18.49
CA ASP A 120 -26.71 -13.45 19.19
C ASP A 120 -25.40 -14.17 19.53
N PRO A 121 -25.02 -14.32 20.82
CA PRO A 121 -23.76 -14.96 21.20
C PRO A 121 -23.64 -16.43 20.76
N HIS A 122 -24.76 -17.06 20.40
CA HIS A 122 -24.84 -18.45 19.95
C HIS A 122 -24.42 -18.66 18.49
N LYS A 123 -24.29 -17.58 17.70
CA LYS A 123 -23.84 -17.63 16.31
C LYS A 123 -22.33 -17.44 16.17
N ILE A 124 -21.65 -17.05 17.25
CA ILE A 124 -20.23 -16.74 17.24
C ILE A 124 -19.43 -18.04 17.40
N SER A 125 -18.46 -18.25 16.53
CA SER A 125 -17.52 -19.36 16.62
C SER A 125 -16.65 -19.27 17.89
N PRO A 126 -16.32 -20.42 18.53
CA PRO A 126 -15.39 -20.47 19.66
C PRO A 126 -13.94 -20.19 19.25
N TRP A 127 -13.63 -20.21 17.94
CA TRP A 127 -12.30 -19.89 17.47
C TRP A 127 -12.09 -18.38 17.32
N LEU A 128 -10.96 -17.92 17.83
CA LEU A 128 -10.58 -16.51 17.88
C LEU A 128 -9.26 -16.30 17.12
N LEU A 129 -9.29 -15.41 16.13
CA LEU A 129 -8.07 -14.89 15.50
C LEU A 129 -7.68 -13.59 16.20
N ARG A 130 -6.54 -13.60 16.89
CA ARG A 130 -5.94 -12.43 17.53
C ARG A 130 -4.82 -11.90 16.64
N VAL A 131 -4.96 -10.67 16.18
CA VAL A 131 -3.97 -9.98 15.35
C VAL A 131 -3.35 -8.85 16.16
N GLU A 132 -2.04 -8.91 16.36
CA GLU A 132 -1.26 -7.83 16.96
C GLU A 132 -0.74 -6.92 15.84
N LEU A 133 -1.06 -5.63 15.93
CA LEU A 133 -0.65 -4.62 14.95
C LEU A 133 0.54 -3.80 15.46
N ASN A 134 1.46 -3.48 14.56
CA ASN A 134 2.62 -2.67 14.87
C ASN A 134 2.24 -1.18 14.93
N ARG A 135 2.37 -0.58 16.12
CA ARG A 135 2.07 0.83 16.37
C ARG A 135 2.89 1.80 15.52
N GLU A 136 4.17 1.53 15.27
CA GLU A 136 5.02 2.41 14.47
C GLU A 136 4.51 2.51 13.03
N MET A 137 4.10 1.37 12.47
CA MET A 137 3.55 1.29 11.10
C MET A 137 2.19 1.97 11.01
N MET A 138 1.33 1.83 12.03
CA MET A 138 0.03 2.50 12.10
C MET A 138 0.17 4.03 12.09
N VAL A 139 1.12 4.56 12.87
CA VAL A 139 1.40 6.01 12.93
C VAL A 139 1.99 6.53 11.62
N ASP A 140 2.96 5.81 11.02
CA ASP A 140 3.60 6.26 9.78
C ASP A 140 2.63 6.27 8.58
N LYS A 141 1.65 5.36 8.60
CA LYS A 141 0.61 5.24 7.57
C LYS A 141 -0.66 6.03 7.86
N LYS A 142 -0.78 6.65 9.05
CA LYS A 142 -1.95 7.40 9.51
C LYS A 142 -3.24 6.57 9.40
N LEU A 143 -3.22 5.39 10.01
CA LEU A 143 -4.37 4.50 10.13
C LEU A 143 -4.81 4.44 11.60
N SER A 144 -6.12 4.40 11.83
CA SER A 144 -6.73 4.10 13.13
C SER A 144 -7.24 2.66 13.20
N MET A 145 -7.47 2.12 14.39
CA MET A 145 -8.08 0.79 14.54
C MET A 145 -9.50 0.75 13.96
N ALA A 146 -10.24 1.86 14.09
CA ALA A 146 -11.58 2.01 13.52
C ALA A 146 -11.56 1.92 11.98
N ASP A 147 -10.61 2.57 11.30
CA ASP A 147 -10.49 2.51 9.83
C ASP A 147 -10.21 1.08 9.31
N ILE A 148 -9.56 0.24 10.13
CA ILE A 148 -9.28 -1.15 9.81
C ILE A 148 -10.53 -1.98 10.04
N ALA A 149 -11.18 -1.85 11.20
CA ALA A 149 -12.40 -2.57 11.54
C ALA A 149 -13.53 -2.29 10.53
N GLU A 150 -13.74 -1.01 10.16
CA GLU A 150 -14.72 -0.64 9.14
C GLU A 150 -14.43 -1.31 7.80
N LYS A 151 -13.16 -1.42 7.39
CA LYS A 151 -12.82 -2.11 6.13
C LYS A 151 -13.02 -3.61 6.20
N ILE A 152 -12.74 -4.24 7.35
CA ILE A 152 -12.99 -5.68 7.53
C ILE A 152 -14.49 -5.93 7.40
N ASN A 153 -15.31 -5.14 8.09
CA ASN A 153 -16.76 -5.27 8.03
C ASN A 153 -17.32 -4.98 6.62
N LEU A 154 -16.71 -4.06 5.86
CA LEU A 154 -17.11 -3.79 4.47
C LEU A 154 -16.75 -4.92 3.48
N GLU A 155 -15.66 -5.66 3.73
CA GLU A 155 -15.18 -6.71 2.83
C GLU A 155 -15.80 -8.08 3.14
N PHE A 156 -16.12 -8.32 4.41
CA PHE A 156 -16.63 -9.61 4.90
C PHE A 156 -18.08 -9.55 5.42
N GLU A 157 -18.75 -8.39 5.31
CA GLU A 157 -20.16 -8.15 5.68
C GLU A 157 -20.57 -8.84 6.99
N ASP A 158 -21.32 -9.94 6.90
CA ASP A 158 -21.93 -10.63 8.04
C ASP A 158 -21.15 -11.87 8.51
N ASP A 159 -20.09 -12.28 7.80
CA ASP A 159 -19.36 -13.52 8.11
C ASP A 159 -18.38 -13.36 9.28
N LEU A 160 -17.94 -12.13 9.58
CA LEU A 160 -16.89 -11.85 10.56
C LEU A 160 -17.33 -10.78 11.57
N THR A 161 -17.09 -11.06 12.84
CA THR A 161 -17.15 -10.06 13.92
C THR A 161 -15.76 -9.58 14.25
N CYS A 162 -15.58 -8.26 14.30
CA CYS A 162 -14.33 -7.63 14.66
C CYS A 162 -14.47 -6.81 15.94
N ILE A 163 -13.62 -7.09 16.92
CA ILE A 163 -13.47 -6.31 18.16
C ILE A 163 -12.03 -5.79 18.20
N PHE A 164 -11.86 -4.52 18.57
CA PHE A 164 -10.55 -3.92 18.70
C PHE A 164 -10.43 -3.17 20.02
N ASN A 165 -9.19 -2.95 20.47
CA ASN A 165 -8.92 -2.10 21.61
C ASN A 165 -8.61 -0.65 21.19
N ASP A 166 -8.61 0.27 22.16
CA ASP A 166 -8.34 1.69 21.93
C ASP A 166 -6.92 1.92 21.36
N ASP A 167 -6.78 2.87 20.44
CA ASP A 167 -5.52 3.32 19.85
C ASP A 167 -4.46 3.75 20.90
N ASN A 168 -4.89 4.06 22.12
CA ASN A 168 -4.02 4.44 23.23
C ASN A 168 -3.40 3.26 24.00
N ALA A 169 -3.84 2.01 23.74
CA ALA A 169 -3.31 0.83 24.41
C ALA A 169 -1.82 0.59 24.10
N GLU A 170 -1.12 -0.16 24.97
CA GLU A 170 0.29 -0.49 24.77
C GLU A 170 0.50 -1.38 23.53
N LYS A 171 -0.37 -2.39 23.36
CA LYS A 171 -0.44 -3.26 22.19
C LYS A 171 -1.73 -2.98 21.44
N LEU A 172 -1.65 -2.88 20.13
CA LEU A 172 -2.83 -2.75 19.28
C LEU A 172 -3.32 -4.14 18.90
N ILE A 173 -4.49 -4.53 19.39
CA ILE A 173 -5.01 -5.89 19.28
C ILE A 173 -6.35 -5.82 18.57
N LEU A 174 -6.46 -6.66 17.54
CA LEU A 174 -7.67 -6.87 16.77
C LEU A 174 -8.10 -8.33 16.93
N ARG A 175 -9.33 -8.55 17.36
CA ARG A 175 -9.96 -9.84 17.57
C ARG A 175 -10.99 -10.07 16.50
N ILE A 176 -10.85 -11.18 15.77
CA ILE A 176 -11.80 -11.57 14.73
C ILE A 176 -12.38 -12.93 15.09
N ARG A 177 -13.70 -13.04 15.05
CA ARG A 177 -14.43 -14.30 15.17
C ARG A 177 -15.37 -14.47 13.98
N ILE A 178 -15.63 -15.71 13.60
CA ILE A 178 -16.56 -16.03 12.52
C ILE A 178 -17.98 -16.05 13.08
N MET A 179 -18.92 -15.48 12.34
CA MET A 179 -20.35 -15.71 12.54
C MET A 179 -20.80 -16.88 11.67
N ASN A 180 -21.53 -17.82 12.27
CA ASN A 180 -22.22 -18.87 11.53
C ASN A 180 -23.72 -18.55 11.48
N ASP A 181 -24.31 -18.63 10.30
CA ASP A 181 -25.77 -18.49 10.10
C ASP A 181 -26.56 -19.66 10.70
N GLU A 182 -25.95 -20.84 10.83
CA GLU A 182 -26.53 -21.99 11.50
C GLU A 182 -25.92 -22.18 12.90
N ALA A 183 -26.78 -22.26 13.92
CA ALA A 183 -26.36 -22.67 15.26
C ALA A 183 -25.66 -24.05 15.17
N PRO A 184 -24.52 -24.26 15.85
CA PRO A 184 -23.73 -25.48 15.71
C PRO A 184 -24.58 -26.69 16.06
N LYS A 185 -24.87 -27.54 15.07
CA LYS A 185 -25.66 -28.77 15.24
C LYS A 185 -24.79 -29.87 15.84
N GLY A 186 -24.50 -29.80 17.13
CA GLY A 186 -24.28 -30.97 18.02
C GLY A 186 -23.28 -32.09 17.65
N GLU A 187 -22.55 -32.07 16.54
CA GLU A 187 -21.58 -33.11 16.13
C GLU A 187 -20.14 -32.58 16.26
N LEU A 188 -19.71 -32.50 17.53
CA LEU A 188 -18.48 -31.85 18.04
C LEU A 188 -17.13 -32.48 17.62
N GLN A 189 -17.03 -33.29 16.56
CA GLN A 189 -15.77 -33.99 16.26
C GLN A 189 -15.20 -33.82 14.83
N ASP A 190 -16.01 -33.43 13.85
CA ASP A 190 -15.52 -33.14 12.48
C ASP A 190 -15.55 -31.64 12.13
N GLU A 191 -16.53 -30.86 12.62
CA GLU A 191 -16.65 -29.42 12.31
C GLU A 191 -15.47 -28.59 12.84
N SER A 192 -14.93 -28.92 14.02
CA SER A 192 -13.84 -28.13 14.64
C SER A 192 -12.51 -28.20 13.88
N ALA A 193 -12.28 -29.27 13.10
CA ALA A 193 -11.09 -29.38 12.26
C ALA A 193 -11.26 -28.60 10.94
N GLU A 194 -12.49 -28.51 10.42
CA GLU A 194 -12.81 -27.71 9.24
C GLU A 194 -12.70 -26.21 9.55
N ASP A 195 -13.12 -25.79 10.74
CA ASP A 195 -13.05 -24.40 11.20
C ASP A 195 -11.60 -23.88 11.33
N ASP A 196 -10.66 -24.67 11.89
CA ASP A 196 -9.25 -24.28 11.98
C ASP A 196 -8.61 -24.12 10.60
N VAL A 197 -8.95 -25.02 9.66
CA VAL A 197 -8.49 -24.92 8.27
C VAL A 197 -9.11 -23.71 7.58
N PHE A 198 -10.37 -23.39 7.87
CA PHE A 198 -11.05 -22.22 7.35
C PHE A 198 -10.42 -20.92 7.89
N LEU A 199 -10.17 -20.82 9.19
CA LEU A 199 -9.50 -19.67 9.81
C LEU A 199 -8.12 -19.40 9.25
N LYS A 200 -7.31 -20.45 9.02
CA LYS A 200 -6.00 -20.30 8.39
C LYS A 200 -6.09 -19.80 6.95
N LYS A 201 -7.16 -20.18 6.23
CA LYS A 201 -7.45 -19.64 4.89
C LYS A 201 -7.88 -18.18 4.97
N VAL A 202 -8.80 -17.84 5.89
CA VAL A 202 -9.25 -16.46 6.13
C VAL A 202 -8.07 -15.58 6.52
N GLU A 203 -7.20 -16.04 7.43
CA GLU A 203 -5.98 -15.35 7.82
C GLU A 203 -5.07 -15.09 6.61
N SER A 204 -4.78 -16.13 5.83
CA SER A 204 -3.92 -16.00 4.66
C SER A 204 -4.50 -15.05 3.62
N ASN A 205 -5.82 -15.09 3.43
CA ASN A 205 -6.53 -14.25 2.49
C ASN A 205 -6.56 -12.79 2.96
N MET A 206 -7.02 -12.56 4.19
CA MET A 206 -7.12 -11.24 4.80
C MET A 206 -5.77 -10.54 4.89
N LEU A 207 -4.69 -11.25 5.21
CA LEU A 207 -3.36 -10.64 5.23
C LEU A 207 -2.89 -10.18 3.83
N THR A 208 -3.32 -10.87 2.77
CA THR A 208 -2.74 -10.70 1.43
C THR A 208 -3.62 -9.85 0.50
N GLU A 209 -4.93 -10.10 0.50
CA GLU A 209 -5.90 -9.45 -0.40
C GLU A 209 -6.46 -8.16 0.18
N MET A 210 -6.65 -8.10 1.51
CA MET A 210 -7.28 -6.96 2.17
C MET A 210 -6.44 -5.69 2.02
N ALA A 211 -6.95 -4.75 1.22
CA ALA A 211 -6.32 -3.47 0.95
C ALA A 211 -6.83 -2.42 1.96
N LEU A 212 -5.98 -2.02 2.89
CA LEU A 212 -6.33 -0.98 3.87
C LEU A 212 -6.30 0.42 3.25
N ARG A 213 -5.34 0.71 2.38
CA ARG A 213 -5.23 2.01 1.71
C ARG A 213 -4.30 1.90 0.52
N GLY A 214 -4.41 2.84 -0.41
CA GLY A 214 -3.45 3.01 -1.48
C GLY A 214 -3.97 2.56 -2.82
N ILE A 215 -3.11 2.70 -3.81
CA ILE A 215 -3.39 2.35 -5.19
C ILE A 215 -2.73 1.00 -5.49
N PRO A 216 -3.43 0.04 -6.10
CA PRO A 216 -2.82 -1.24 -6.46
C PRO A 216 -1.61 -1.03 -7.38
N ASP A 217 -0.63 -1.92 -7.28
CA ASP A 217 0.65 -1.86 -7.99
C ASP A 217 1.59 -0.70 -7.59
N ILE A 218 1.34 -0.01 -6.47
CA ILE A 218 2.25 0.99 -5.87
C ILE A 218 2.75 0.51 -4.50
N ASN A 219 3.91 -0.13 -4.47
CA ASN A 219 4.41 -0.79 -3.26
C ASN A 219 4.93 0.19 -2.20
N LYS A 220 5.67 1.21 -2.64
CA LYS A 220 6.31 2.20 -1.75
C LYS A 220 6.34 3.56 -2.41
N VAL A 221 6.26 4.60 -1.61
CA VAL A 221 6.35 5.98 -2.09
C VAL A 221 7.43 6.70 -1.30
N PHE A 222 8.31 7.42 -1.99
CA PHE A 222 9.42 8.16 -1.39
C PHE A 222 9.21 9.66 -1.57
N ILE A 223 9.34 10.43 -0.49
CA ILE A 223 9.30 11.89 -0.57
C ILE A 223 10.68 12.41 -0.98
N LYS A 224 10.72 13.27 -1.99
CA LYS A 224 11.93 13.95 -2.46
C LYS A 224 11.70 15.46 -2.52
N ASN A 225 12.75 16.22 -2.22
CA ASN A 225 12.78 17.66 -2.46
C ASN A 225 13.46 17.93 -3.80
N GLY A 226 12.72 18.50 -4.74
CA GLY A 226 13.20 18.88 -6.07
C GLY A 226 13.35 20.39 -6.20
N LYS A 227 14.42 20.85 -6.86
CA LYS A 227 14.54 22.24 -7.29
C LYS A 227 13.95 22.37 -8.69
N VAL A 228 12.91 23.17 -8.82
CA VAL A 228 12.24 23.44 -10.10
C VAL A 228 12.38 24.92 -10.42
N ASN A 229 12.81 25.21 -11.65
CA ASN A 229 12.91 26.58 -12.12
C ASN A 229 11.52 27.06 -12.55
N LYS A 230 10.94 27.99 -11.79
CA LYS A 230 9.72 28.70 -12.18
C LYS A 230 10.06 30.07 -12.72
N PHE A 231 9.25 30.52 -13.67
CA PHE A 231 9.36 31.85 -14.23
C PHE A 231 8.47 32.81 -13.44
N ASP A 232 9.07 33.87 -12.91
CA ASP A 232 8.38 35.00 -12.30
C ASP A 232 8.50 36.22 -13.22
N GLU A 233 7.41 36.94 -13.44
CA GLU A 233 7.35 38.09 -14.34
C GLU A 233 8.27 39.24 -13.89
N ASN A 234 8.59 39.33 -12.58
CA ASN A 234 9.41 40.41 -12.04
C ASN A 234 10.89 40.05 -11.86
N GLU A 235 11.21 38.80 -11.49
CA GLU A 235 12.57 38.35 -11.13
C GLU A 235 13.19 37.37 -12.14
N GLY A 236 12.45 36.97 -13.19
CA GLY A 236 12.91 36.00 -14.18
C GLY A 236 12.83 34.56 -13.67
N PHE A 237 13.75 33.69 -14.11
CA PHE A 237 13.77 32.29 -13.67
C PHE A 237 14.34 32.15 -12.26
N LYS A 238 13.51 31.65 -11.33
CA LYS A 238 13.89 31.37 -9.95
C LYS A 238 13.78 29.88 -9.66
N ALA A 239 14.82 29.33 -9.03
CA ALA A 239 14.79 27.96 -8.54
C ALA A 239 13.99 27.91 -7.23
N GLU A 240 12.78 27.36 -7.29
CA GLU A 240 11.99 27.06 -6.10
C GLU A 240 12.16 25.59 -5.71
N THR A 241 12.14 25.33 -4.41
CA THR A 241 12.09 23.95 -3.89
C THR A 241 10.65 23.51 -3.75
N GLU A 242 10.30 22.38 -4.34
CA GLU A 242 9.00 21.74 -4.18
C GLU A 242 9.15 20.27 -3.76
N TRP A 243 8.22 19.80 -2.94
CA TRP A 243 8.11 18.40 -2.56
C TRP A 243 7.44 17.61 -3.68
N MET A 244 8.10 16.54 -4.10
CA MET A 244 7.65 15.57 -5.11
C MET A 244 7.70 14.16 -4.52
N LEU A 245 6.99 13.23 -5.14
CA LEU A 245 6.93 11.84 -4.71
C LEU A 245 7.48 10.92 -5.82
N ASP A 246 8.32 9.97 -5.45
CA ASP A 246 8.80 8.92 -6.34
C ASP A 246 8.20 7.57 -5.90
N THR A 247 7.50 6.87 -6.79
CA THR A 247 6.85 5.58 -6.44
C THR A 247 7.67 4.38 -6.90
N GLU A 248 7.63 3.30 -6.14
CA GLU A 248 8.02 1.97 -6.57
C GLU A 248 6.77 1.22 -7.04
N GLY A 249 6.72 0.91 -8.33
CA GLY A 249 5.49 0.46 -8.99
C GLY A 249 4.89 1.53 -9.91
N VAL A 250 3.94 1.10 -10.74
CA VAL A 250 3.34 1.91 -11.80
C VAL A 250 1.84 1.68 -11.83
N ASN A 251 1.09 2.77 -11.66
CA ASN A 251 -0.33 2.86 -11.91
C ASN A 251 -0.69 4.33 -12.18
N LEU A 252 -0.26 4.81 -13.35
CA LEU A 252 -0.34 6.20 -13.77
C LEU A 252 -1.79 6.70 -13.81
N LEU A 253 -2.73 5.85 -14.23
CA LEU A 253 -4.14 6.21 -14.32
C LEU A 253 -4.71 6.58 -12.95
N ALA A 254 -4.60 5.69 -11.96
CA ALA A 254 -5.13 5.93 -10.63
C ALA A 254 -4.40 7.09 -9.92
N VAL A 255 -3.08 7.21 -10.10
CA VAL A 255 -2.29 8.31 -9.53
C VAL A 255 -2.68 9.66 -10.11
N ALA A 256 -2.92 9.74 -11.43
CA ALA A 256 -3.32 10.96 -12.10
C ALA A 256 -4.73 11.42 -11.73
N CYS A 257 -5.59 10.50 -11.28
CA CYS A 257 -6.94 10.81 -10.79
C CYS A 257 -6.96 11.40 -9.37
N HIS A 258 -5.88 11.28 -8.61
CA HIS A 258 -5.83 11.81 -7.24
C HIS A 258 -5.85 13.35 -7.22
N GLU A 259 -6.66 13.94 -6.35
CA GLU A 259 -6.91 15.39 -6.34
C GLU A 259 -5.66 16.23 -6.08
N ASP A 260 -4.79 15.81 -5.16
CA ASP A 260 -3.58 16.56 -4.82
C ASP A 260 -2.41 16.38 -5.82
N VAL A 261 -2.59 15.51 -6.81
CA VAL A 261 -1.56 15.20 -7.82
C VAL A 261 -1.71 16.11 -9.03
N ASP A 262 -0.57 16.54 -9.56
CA ASP A 262 -0.47 17.26 -10.83
C ASP A 262 -0.30 16.27 -11.98
N SER A 263 -1.42 15.94 -12.63
CA SER A 263 -1.48 15.00 -13.74
C SER A 263 -0.71 15.45 -14.99
N ARG A 264 -0.41 16.76 -15.14
CA ARG A 264 0.28 17.28 -16.34
C ARG A 264 1.79 17.09 -16.27
N ARG A 265 2.35 17.06 -15.05
CA ARG A 265 3.80 16.95 -14.82
C ARG A 265 4.22 15.55 -14.37
N THR A 266 3.28 14.72 -13.92
CA THR A 266 3.56 13.35 -13.48
C THR A 266 4.02 12.48 -14.66
N THR A 267 5.14 11.77 -14.47
CA THR A 267 5.75 10.94 -15.52
C THR A 267 5.93 9.49 -15.04
N SER A 268 5.89 8.56 -15.99
CA SER A 268 6.10 7.12 -15.76
C SER A 268 7.30 6.63 -16.56
N ASN A 269 8.04 5.67 -16.01
CA ASN A 269 9.07 4.96 -16.76
C ASN A 269 8.54 3.73 -17.52
N HIS A 270 7.24 3.42 -17.41
CA HIS A 270 6.64 2.27 -18.10
C HIS A 270 6.00 2.69 -19.42
N LEU A 271 6.67 2.39 -20.53
CA LEU A 271 6.30 2.90 -21.86
C LEU A 271 4.90 2.44 -22.30
N ILE A 272 4.54 1.19 -22.04
CA ILE A 272 3.25 0.63 -22.47
C ILE A 272 2.09 1.34 -21.76
N GLU A 273 2.21 1.54 -20.45
CA GLU A 273 1.21 2.25 -19.65
C GLU A 273 1.05 3.70 -20.12
N VAL A 274 2.15 4.39 -20.41
CA VAL A 274 2.10 5.76 -20.95
C VAL A 274 1.36 5.81 -22.28
N ILE A 275 1.60 4.85 -23.16
CA ILE A 275 0.94 4.78 -24.47
C ILE A 275 -0.57 4.51 -24.31
N GLU A 276 -0.93 3.61 -23.38
CA GLU A 276 -2.33 3.25 -23.10
C GLU A 276 -3.11 4.40 -22.44
N VAL A 277 -2.48 5.15 -21.53
CA VAL A 277 -3.17 6.19 -20.74
C VAL A 277 -3.15 7.58 -21.40
N LEU A 278 -2.05 8.00 -22.01
CA LEU A 278 -1.85 9.39 -22.49
C LEU A 278 -1.98 9.57 -24.01
N GLU A 279 -2.28 8.50 -24.74
CA GLU A 279 -2.30 8.43 -26.22
C GLU A 279 -0.94 8.80 -26.88
N LEU A 280 -0.71 8.33 -28.11
CA LEU A 280 0.59 8.39 -28.81
C LEU A 280 1.23 9.79 -28.95
N ARG A 281 0.45 10.88 -28.87
CA ARG A 281 0.96 12.24 -29.10
C ARG A 281 1.72 12.83 -27.90
N GLN A 282 1.44 12.40 -26.68
CA GLN A 282 2.16 12.89 -25.49
C GLN A 282 3.45 12.09 -25.23
N PHE A 283 3.54 10.86 -25.71
CA PHE A 283 4.69 9.96 -25.56
C PHE A 283 6.03 10.58 -26.00
N VAL A 284 6.05 11.30 -27.13
CA VAL A 284 7.28 11.89 -27.69
C VAL A 284 7.78 13.11 -26.90
N LYS A 285 6.93 13.73 -26.07
CA LYS A 285 7.32 14.88 -25.23
C LYS A 285 7.78 14.50 -23.82
N LEU A 286 7.46 13.29 -23.37
CA LEU A 286 7.70 12.80 -22.01
C LEU A 286 8.91 11.85 -21.90
N CYS A 287 9.40 11.32 -23.02
CA CYS A 287 10.65 10.56 -23.13
C CYS A 287 11.84 11.47 -23.44
#